data_AF-A0AAU6CSA1-F1
#
_entry.id   AF-A0AAU6CSA1-F1
#
_cell.length_a   1.000
_cell.length_b   1.000
_cell.length_c   1.000
_cell.angle_alpha   90.00
_cell.angle_beta   90.00
_cell.angle_gamma   90.00
#
_symmetry.space_group_name_H-M   'P 1'
#
loop_
_entity.id
_entity.type
_entity.pdbx_description
1 polymer ?
#
loop_
_entity_poly.entity_id
_entity_poly.type
_entity_poly.pdbx_seq_one_letter_code
_entity_poly.pdbx_strand_id
1 'polypeptide(L)'
;MSQAEDDDQTGVDRQERICRKIAERRGFVINPAHVFVDNSRSAWSRKRKRPGWDRLLVDARDRSFRHIVAYHPDRLMRQPRDLEELLQVSDDHAITLHGEANRRDLSGPDDRFILRIEVAHACRSSDDTSRRLKSAMQDHAREGKPQGGVRRFGYAKGGMTIIEDEAEIVREVFDRT
;
A
#
# COMPACT_ATOMS: atom_id res chain seq x y z
N MET A 1 20.11 -1.13 -5.14
CA MET A 1 18.68 -0.90 -5.42
C MET A 1 18.10 -2.24 -5.86
N SER A 2 17.59 -3.13 -4.98
CA SER A 2 17.36 -4.52 -5.44
C SER A 2 16.74 -5.53 -4.44
N GLN A 3 15.71 -5.20 -3.66
CA GLN A 3 15.00 -6.29 -2.95
C GLN A 3 13.56 -5.96 -2.64
N ALA A 4 13.33 -4.72 -2.23
CA ALA A 4 12.00 -4.28 -1.90
C ALA A 4 11.21 -3.73 -3.10
N GLU A 5 11.88 -3.43 -4.21
CA GLU A 5 11.21 -3.14 -5.49
C GLU A 5 10.71 -4.45 -6.13
N ASP A 6 11.52 -5.50 -6.07
CA ASP A 6 11.16 -6.85 -6.56
C ASP A 6 10.03 -7.50 -5.75
N ASP A 7 10.03 -7.34 -4.43
CA ASP A 7 8.97 -7.84 -3.54
C ASP A 7 7.64 -7.08 -3.73
N ASP A 8 7.72 -5.76 -3.94
CA ASP A 8 6.54 -4.91 -4.21
C ASP A 8 5.94 -5.24 -5.59
N GLN A 9 6.78 -5.50 -6.60
CA GLN A 9 6.36 -5.91 -7.94
C GLN A 9 5.71 -7.31 -7.92
N THR A 10 6.29 -8.25 -7.17
CA THR A 10 5.70 -9.60 -6.95
C THR A 10 4.32 -9.51 -6.28
N GLY A 11 4.13 -8.56 -5.35
CA GLY A 11 2.87 -8.30 -4.69
C GLY A 11 1.78 -7.70 -5.59
N VAL A 12 2.16 -6.79 -6.48
CA VAL A 12 1.24 -6.16 -7.45
C VAL A 12 0.83 -7.15 -8.53
N ASP A 13 1.78 -7.89 -9.09
CA ASP A 13 1.49 -8.91 -10.12
C ASP A 13 0.55 -10.00 -9.58
N ARG A 14 0.72 -10.37 -8.30
CA ARG A 14 -0.20 -11.30 -7.63
C ARG A 14 -1.61 -10.71 -7.52
N GLN A 15 -1.74 -9.45 -7.15
CA GLN A 15 -3.04 -8.78 -7.05
C GLN A 15 -3.73 -8.69 -8.41
N GLU A 16 -3.01 -8.33 -9.47
CA GLU A 16 -3.55 -8.28 -10.82
C GLU A 16 -4.06 -9.65 -11.27
N ARG A 17 -3.26 -10.72 -11.07
CA ARG A 17 -3.70 -12.09 -11.39
C ARG A 17 -4.99 -12.48 -10.68
N ILE A 18 -5.16 -12.08 -9.42
CA ILE A 18 -6.40 -12.35 -8.67
C ILE A 18 -7.57 -11.56 -9.26
N CYS A 19 -7.38 -10.26 -9.56
CA CYS A 19 -8.41 -9.46 -10.23
C CYS A 19 -8.84 -10.07 -11.58
N ARG A 20 -7.89 -10.56 -12.38
CA ARG A 20 -8.18 -11.24 -13.65
C ARG A 20 -9.03 -12.50 -13.45
N LYS A 21 -8.70 -13.34 -12.47
CA LYS A 21 -9.51 -14.51 -12.11
C LYS A 21 -10.89 -14.15 -11.60
N ILE A 22 -11.02 -13.05 -10.86
CA ILE A 22 -12.33 -12.55 -10.40
C ILE A 22 -13.18 -12.10 -11.59
N ALA A 23 -12.59 -11.36 -12.52
CA ALA A 23 -13.27 -10.90 -13.73
C ALA A 23 -13.73 -12.07 -14.59
N GLU A 24 -12.84 -13.05 -14.82
CA GLU A 24 -13.14 -14.27 -15.58
C GLU A 24 -14.30 -15.06 -14.96
N ARG A 25 -14.26 -15.32 -13.65
CA ARG A 25 -15.36 -16.01 -12.94
C ARG A 25 -16.70 -15.29 -13.04
N ARG A 26 -16.69 -13.98 -13.21
CA ARG A 26 -17.89 -13.14 -13.37
C ARG A 26 -18.27 -12.87 -14.83
N GLY A 27 -17.55 -13.44 -15.79
CA GLY A 27 -17.82 -13.28 -17.22
C GLY A 27 -17.47 -11.90 -17.78
N PHE A 28 -16.60 -11.13 -17.10
CA PHE A 28 -16.15 -9.83 -17.59
C PHE A 28 -14.99 -9.95 -18.57
N VAL A 29 -15.06 -9.16 -19.64
CA VAL A 29 -13.95 -8.96 -20.57
C VAL A 29 -13.12 -7.77 -20.09
N ILE A 30 -11.83 -7.99 -19.82
CA ILE A 30 -10.91 -6.93 -19.42
C ILE A 30 -10.30 -6.31 -20.68
N ASN A 31 -10.57 -5.02 -20.91
CA ASN A 31 -9.77 -4.23 -21.85
C ASN A 31 -8.38 -3.99 -21.24
N PRO A 32 -7.26 -4.38 -21.89
CA PRO A 32 -5.91 -4.13 -21.39
C PRO A 32 -5.63 -2.66 -21.06
N ALA A 33 -6.29 -1.71 -21.75
CA ALA A 33 -6.20 -0.29 -21.46
C ALA A 33 -6.77 0.08 -20.06
N HIS A 34 -7.72 -0.70 -19.55
CA HIS A 34 -8.39 -0.49 -18.26
C HIS A 34 -7.76 -1.32 -17.12
N VAL A 35 -6.46 -1.60 -17.21
CA VAL A 35 -5.67 -2.18 -16.11
C VAL A 35 -4.89 -1.06 -15.45
N PHE A 36 -5.30 -0.69 -14.23
CA PHE A 36 -4.74 0.44 -13.47
C PHE A 36 -3.84 -0.08 -12.35
N VAL A 37 -2.58 0.36 -12.33
CA VAL A 37 -1.57 -0.16 -11.42
C VAL A 37 -0.84 0.98 -10.72
N ASP A 38 -0.72 0.90 -9.39
CA ASP A 38 0.00 1.87 -8.53
C ASP A 38 0.99 1.14 -7.59
N ASN A 39 2.26 1.03 -8.01
CA ASN A 39 3.33 0.37 -7.23
C ASN A 39 3.83 1.29 -6.12
N SER A 40 3.77 0.87 -4.85
CA SER A 40 4.46 1.60 -3.75
C SER A 40 4.34 0.91 -2.38
N ARG A 41 5.49 0.53 -1.81
CA ARG A 41 5.79 0.42 -0.35
C ARG A 41 5.27 1.61 0.49
N SER A 42 5.08 2.73 -0.21
CA SER A 42 4.44 4.01 0.11
C SER A 42 2.96 4.08 0.50
N ALA A 43 2.24 2.95 0.51
CA ALA A 43 0.83 2.93 0.13
C ALA A 43 -0.07 3.93 0.90
N TRP A 44 0.20 4.18 2.18
CA TRP A 44 -0.65 4.99 3.06
C TRP A 44 -0.28 6.49 3.14
N SER A 45 0.71 6.97 2.38
CA SER A 45 1.10 8.39 2.41
C SER A 45 0.07 9.32 1.73
N ARG A 46 -0.40 10.34 2.46
CA ARG A 46 -1.42 11.31 1.98
C ARG A 46 -0.98 12.19 0.80
N LYS A 47 0.33 12.32 0.54
CA LYS A 47 0.91 13.20 -0.48
C LYS A 47 1.32 12.48 -1.78
N ARG A 48 1.02 11.18 -1.91
CA ARG A 48 1.57 10.37 -2.99
C ARG A 48 0.73 10.49 -4.27
N LYS A 49 1.40 10.56 -5.42
CA LYS A 49 0.77 10.50 -6.74
C LYS A 49 0.30 9.07 -7.02
N ARG A 50 -0.92 8.91 -7.50
CA ARG A 50 -1.53 7.63 -7.85
C ARG A 50 -2.02 7.70 -9.32
N PRO A 51 -1.10 7.66 -10.30
CA PRO A 51 -1.47 7.83 -11.70
C PRO A 51 -2.48 6.78 -12.18
N GLY A 52 -2.45 5.55 -11.64
CA GLY A 52 -3.43 4.52 -11.95
C GLY A 52 -4.82 4.88 -11.43
N TRP A 53 -4.92 5.34 -10.18
CA TRP A 53 -6.16 5.85 -9.59
C TRP A 53 -6.72 7.06 -10.33
N ASP A 54 -5.88 8.04 -10.64
CA ASP A 54 -6.30 9.26 -11.32
C ASP A 54 -6.87 8.94 -12.71
N ARG A 55 -6.20 8.04 -13.46
CA ARG A 55 -6.69 7.55 -14.75
C ARG A 55 -7.99 6.74 -14.60
N LEU A 56 -8.11 5.91 -13.57
CA LEU A 56 -9.34 5.17 -13.28
C LEU A 56 -10.53 6.12 -13.09
N LEU A 57 -10.35 7.22 -12.36
CA LEU A 57 -11.42 8.19 -12.14
C LEU A 57 -11.78 8.96 -13.40
N VAL A 58 -10.80 9.32 -14.24
CA VAL A 58 -11.06 9.94 -15.54
C VAL A 58 -11.87 8.99 -16.42
N ASP A 59 -11.40 7.75 -16.62
CA ASP A 59 -12.06 6.77 -17.46
C ASP A 59 -13.47 6.40 -16.94
N ALA A 60 -13.66 6.42 -15.61
CA ALA A 60 -14.96 6.23 -14.97
C ALA A 60 -15.93 7.39 -15.26
N ARG A 61 -15.45 8.64 -15.21
CA ARG A 61 -16.24 9.84 -15.58
C ARG A 61 -16.60 9.84 -17.06
N ASP A 62 -15.72 9.31 -17.91
CA ASP A 62 -15.96 9.21 -19.36
C ASP A 62 -16.91 8.06 -19.74
N ARG A 63 -17.46 7.32 -18.76
CA ARG A 63 -18.35 6.15 -18.97
C ARG A 63 -17.68 5.00 -19.74
N SER A 64 -16.36 4.93 -19.73
CA SER A 64 -15.58 3.86 -20.40
C SER A 64 -15.81 2.48 -19.76
N PHE A 65 -16.25 2.45 -18.49
CA PHE A 65 -16.67 1.23 -17.79
C PHE A 65 -17.69 1.52 -16.69
N ARG A 66 -18.36 0.48 -16.20
CA ARG A 66 -19.26 0.52 -15.02
C ARG A 66 -18.87 -0.46 -13.92
N HIS A 67 -17.95 -1.37 -14.20
CA HIS A 67 -17.55 -2.42 -13.26
C HIS A 67 -16.08 -2.25 -12.92
N ILE A 68 -15.80 -2.10 -11.63
CA ILE A 68 -14.43 -2.04 -11.10
C ILE A 68 -14.17 -3.35 -10.38
N VAL A 69 -13.08 -4.03 -10.73
CA VAL A 69 -12.61 -5.22 -10.03
C VAL A 69 -11.40 -4.85 -9.19
N ALA A 70 -11.48 -5.09 -7.88
CA ALA A 70 -10.39 -4.85 -6.95
C ALA A 70 -10.19 -6.05 -6.04
N TYR A 71 -8.95 -6.41 -5.77
CA TYR A 71 -8.64 -7.52 -4.85
C TYR A 71 -9.26 -7.30 -3.46
N HIS A 72 -9.09 -6.10 -2.91
CA HIS A 72 -9.70 -5.70 -1.65
C HIS A 72 -9.96 -4.17 -1.63
N PRO A 73 -11.04 -3.69 -0.98
CA PRO A 73 -11.36 -2.26 -0.92
C PRO A 73 -10.23 -1.37 -0.40
N ASP A 74 -9.47 -1.82 0.59
CA ASP A 74 -8.32 -1.10 1.18
C ASP A 74 -7.15 -0.89 0.19
N ARG A 75 -7.07 -1.69 -0.88
CA ARG A 75 -6.07 -1.54 -1.95
C ARG A 75 -6.51 -0.53 -3.00
N LEU A 76 -7.81 -0.40 -3.21
CA LEU A 76 -8.40 0.57 -4.14
C LEU A 76 -8.53 1.95 -3.50
N MET A 77 -9.17 2.02 -2.34
CA MET A 77 -9.46 3.24 -1.58
C MET A 77 -8.63 3.22 -0.31
N ARG A 78 -7.53 3.98 -0.32
CA ARG A 78 -6.56 3.98 0.78
C ARG A 78 -6.94 5.00 1.85
N GLN A 79 -7.89 5.88 1.56
CA GLN A 79 -8.36 6.91 2.47
C GLN A 79 -9.86 7.14 2.29
N PRO A 80 -10.56 7.67 3.31
CA PRO A 80 -11.98 7.99 3.19
C PRO A 80 -12.27 8.95 2.04
N ARG A 81 -11.38 9.91 1.78
CA ARG A 81 -11.50 10.84 0.64
C ARG A 81 -11.53 10.14 -0.71
N ASP A 82 -10.74 9.06 -0.87
CA ASP A 82 -10.66 8.31 -2.13
C ASP A 82 -12.00 7.59 -2.38
N LEU A 83 -12.62 7.07 -1.32
CA LEU A 83 -13.96 6.50 -1.40
C LEU A 83 -14.99 7.56 -1.78
N GLU A 84 -15.03 8.71 -1.10
CA GLU A 84 -16.02 9.74 -1.41
C GLU A 84 -15.88 10.29 -2.83
N GLU A 85 -14.65 10.43 -3.34
CA GLU A 85 -14.42 10.81 -4.74
C GLU A 85 -15.00 9.78 -5.71
N LEU A 86 -14.80 8.48 -5.45
CA LEU A 86 -15.37 7.41 -6.28
C LEU A 86 -16.90 7.35 -6.17
N LEU A 87 -17.46 7.60 -4.99
CA LEU A 87 -18.91 7.66 -4.79
C LEU A 87 -19.53 8.82 -5.57
N GLN A 88 -18.88 9.98 -5.59
CA GLN A 88 -19.32 11.13 -6.39
C GLN A 88 -19.31 10.80 -7.89
N VAL A 89 -18.27 10.14 -8.38
CA VAL A 89 -18.28 9.63 -9.77
C VAL A 89 -19.39 8.59 -9.94
N SER A 90 -19.63 7.73 -8.96
CA SER A 90 -20.68 6.71 -9.11
C SER A 90 -22.10 7.28 -9.18
N ASP A 91 -22.37 8.48 -8.66
CA ASP A 91 -23.70 9.10 -8.70
C ASP A 91 -24.21 9.22 -10.15
N ASP A 92 -23.33 9.62 -11.08
CA ASP A 92 -23.69 9.87 -12.48
C ASP A 92 -23.45 8.67 -13.41
N HIS A 93 -22.77 7.64 -12.91
CA HIS A 93 -22.18 6.57 -13.72
C HIS A 93 -22.58 5.14 -13.30
N ALA A 94 -23.25 4.98 -12.14
CA ALA A 94 -23.73 3.70 -11.61
C ALA A 94 -22.64 2.62 -11.57
N ILE A 95 -21.58 2.88 -10.81
CA ILE A 95 -20.43 1.99 -10.70
C ILE A 95 -20.74 0.83 -9.76
N THR A 96 -20.33 -0.38 -10.13
CA THR A 96 -20.34 -1.56 -9.25
C THR A 96 -18.92 -1.98 -8.94
N LEU A 97 -18.62 -2.15 -7.65
CA LEU A 97 -17.35 -2.68 -7.18
C LEU A 97 -17.44 -4.20 -6.98
N HIS A 98 -16.43 -4.90 -7.48
CA HIS A 98 -16.31 -6.36 -7.44
C HIS A 98 -15.04 -6.76 -6.70
N GLY A 99 -15.21 -7.33 -5.51
CA GLY A 99 -14.16 -7.98 -4.73
C GLY A 99 -14.16 -9.49 -4.92
N GLU A 100 -13.26 -10.20 -4.22
CA GLU A 100 -13.23 -11.66 -4.27
C GLU A 100 -14.52 -12.28 -3.73
N ALA A 101 -14.93 -11.90 -2.51
CA ALA A 101 -16.13 -12.40 -1.85
C ALA A 101 -17.38 -11.52 -2.08
N ASN A 102 -17.18 -10.21 -2.28
CA ASN A 102 -18.27 -9.24 -2.21
C ASN A 102 -18.48 -8.52 -3.54
N ARG A 103 -19.74 -8.21 -3.86
CA ARG A 103 -20.15 -7.27 -4.92
C ARG A 103 -20.90 -6.13 -4.24
N ARG A 104 -20.58 -4.89 -4.59
CA ARG A 104 -21.23 -3.70 -4.05
C ARG A 104 -21.67 -2.77 -5.15
N ASP A 105 -22.94 -2.42 -5.12
CA ASP A 105 -23.50 -1.42 -5.99
C ASP A 105 -23.29 -0.04 -5.37
N LEU A 106 -22.44 0.79 -5.97
CA LEU A 106 -22.15 2.10 -5.43
C LEU A 106 -23.31 3.09 -5.65
N SER A 107 -24.42 2.71 -6.28
CA SER A 107 -25.66 3.50 -6.26
C SER A 107 -26.51 3.26 -5.01
N GLY A 108 -26.32 2.13 -4.32
CA GLY A 108 -27.12 1.73 -3.16
C GLY A 108 -26.66 2.40 -1.86
N PRO A 109 -27.57 2.98 -1.05
CA PRO A 109 -27.19 3.63 0.20
C PRO A 109 -26.58 2.67 1.23
N ASP A 110 -27.06 1.42 1.29
CA ASP A 110 -26.55 0.40 2.22
C ASP A 110 -25.12 -0.04 1.86
N ASP A 111 -24.85 -0.25 0.58
CA ASP A 111 -23.52 -0.60 0.08
C ASP A 111 -22.51 0.53 0.32
N ARG A 112 -22.94 1.78 0.12
CA ARG A 112 -22.14 2.98 0.48
C ARG A 112 -21.83 3.03 1.96
N PHE A 113 -22.82 2.78 2.82
CA PHE A 113 -22.65 2.79 4.27
C PHE A 113 -21.64 1.74 4.74
N ILE A 114 -21.80 0.49 4.28
CA ILE A 114 -20.87 -0.59 4.65
C ILE A 114 -19.45 -0.28 4.14
N LEU A 115 -19.30 0.24 2.92
CA LEU A 115 -17.99 0.63 2.40
C LEU A 115 -17.30 1.70 3.24
N ARG A 116 -18.05 2.72 3.70
CA ARG A 116 -17.50 3.77 4.57
C ARG A 116 -16.97 3.19 5.88
N ILE A 117 -17.71 2.26 6.48
CA ILE A 117 -17.27 1.55 7.68
C ILE A 117 -16.00 0.74 7.41
N GLU A 118 -15.95 -0.02 6.31
CA GLU A 118 -14.80 -0.84 5.96
C GLU A 118 -13.54 -0.01 5.70
N VAL A 119 -13.68 1.09 4.96
CA VAL A 119 -12.56 2.00 4.68
C VAL A 119 -12.08 2.67 5.97
N ALA A 120 -13.00 3.11 6.84
CA ALA A 120 -12.64 3.68 8.15
C ALA A 120 -11.92 2.66 9.04
N HIS A 121 -12.40 1.40 9.07
CA HIS A 121 -11.78 0.32 9.80
C HIS A 121 -10.36 0.00 9.28
N ALA A 122 -10.19 -0.06 7.95
CA ALA A 122 -8.89 -0.27 7.34
C ALA A 122 -7.90 0.85 7.68
N CYS A 123 -8.34 2.11 7.66
CA CYS A 123 -7.53 3.26 8.06
C CYS A 123 -7.08 3.14 9.52
N ARG A 124 -8.02 2.83 10.44
CA ARG A 124 -7.71 2.64 11.86
C ARG A 124 -6.70 1.51 12.07
N SER A 125 -6.88 0.36 11.41
CA SER A 125 -5.97 -0.78 11.52
C SER A 125 -4.54 -0.43 11.08
N SER A 126 -4.41 0.36 10.00
CA SER A 126 -3.13 0.89 9.52
C SER A 126 -2.49 1.85 10.53
N ASP A 127 -3.27 2.77 11.11
CA ASP A 127 -2.80 3.69 12.14
C ASP A 127 -2.36 2.94 13.41
N ASP A 128 -3.12 1.94 13.86
CA ASP A 128 -2.81 1.11 15.02
C ASP A 128 -1.51 0.33 14.82
N THR A 129 -1.32 -0.27 13.64
CA THR A 129 -0.08 -0.96 13.24
C THR A 129 1.10 0.01 13.25
N SER A 130 0.91 1.20 12.68
CA SER A 130 1.94 2.25 12.66
C SER A 130 2.32 2.72 14.06
N ARG A 131 1.35 2.86 14.98
CA ARG A 131 1.61 3.21 16.39
C ARG A 131 2.39 2.11 17.11
N ARG A 132 2.01 0.84 16.92
CA ARG A 132 2.72 -0.31 17.51
C ARG A 132 4.16 -0.40 17.02
N LEU A 133 4.38 -0.23 15.71
CA LEU A 133 5.73 -0.23 15.14
C LEU A 133 6.60 0.88 15.74
N LYS A 134 6.06 2.11 15.84
CA LYS A 134 6.78 3.24 16.47
C LYS A 134 7.10 2.98 17.94
N SER A 135 6.15 2.43 18.70
CA SER A 135 6.38 2.05 20.10
C SER A 135 7.51 1.03 20.22
N ALA A 136 7.45 -0.05 19.44
CA ALA A 136 8.49 -1.07 19.42
C ALA A 136 9.87 -0.49 19.06
N MET A 137 9.93 0.45 18.12
CA MET A 137 11.18 1.15 17.77
C MET A 137 11.69 2.04 18.91
N GLN A 138 10.81 2.70 19.67
CA GLN A 138 11.19 3.50 20.82
C GLN A 138 11.70 2.63 21.98
N ASP A 139 11.04 1.50 22.26
CA ASP A 139 11.47 0.56 23.29
C ASP A 139 12.83 -0.06 22.93
N HIS A 140 12.99 -0.47 21.67
CA HIS A 140 14.27 -0.97 21.15
C HIS A 140 15.40 0.05 21.27
N ALA A 141 15.11 1.34 21.03
CA ALA A 141 16.09 2.42 21.20
C ALA A 141 16.43 2.68 22.68
N ARG A 142 15.43 2.60 23.59
CA ARG A 142 15.64 2.74 25.05
C ARG A 142 16.50 1.61 25.61
N GLU A 143 16.38 0.41 25.08
CA GLU A 143 17.22 -0.75 25.44
C GLU A 143 18.65 -0.65 24.87
N GLY A 144 19.00 0.44 24.19
CA GLY A 144 20.31 0.63 23.57
C GLY A 144 20.57 -0.31 22.38
N LYS A 145 19.56 -1.04 21.90
CA LYS A 145 19.72 -2.00 20.82
C LYS A 145 19.82 -1.26 19.48
N PRO A 146 20.83 -1.57 18.66
CA PRO A 146 21.05 -0.89 17.39
C PRO A 146 19.90 -1.18 16.42
N GLN A 147 19.44 -0.14 15.74
CA GLN A 147 18.41 -0.26 14.72
C GLN A 147 18.90 -1.15 13.58
N GLY A 148 18.08 -2.12 13.16
CA GLY A 148 18.42 -3.02 12.05
C GLY A 148 18.70 -2.24 10.75
N GLY A 149 19.56 -2.80 9.89
CA GLY A 149 19.97 -2.15 8.64
C GLY A 149 21.34 -2.64 8.16
N VAL A 150 21.96 -1.87 7.28
CA VAL A 150 23.34 -2.12 6.84
C VAL A 150 24.27 -2.04 8.05
N ARG A 151 25.21 -2.98 8.18
CA ARG A 151 26.19 -2.97 9.28
C ARG A 151 26.94 -1.64 9.29
N ARG A 152 27.19 -1.10 10.48
CA ARG A 152 28.05 0.08 10.67
C ARG A 152 29.50 -0.39 10.66
N PHE A 153 30.38 0.34 9.97
CA PHE A 153 31.82 0.05 9.96
C PHE A 153 32.38 0.06 11.39
N GLY A 154 33.24 -0.89 11.73
CA GLY A 154 33.73 -1.09 13.11
C GLY A 154 32.83 -1.98 13.99
N TYR A 155 31.64 -2.38 13.51
CA TYR A 155 30.73 -3.27 14.22
C TYR A 155 30.32 -4.48 13.37
N ALA A 156 30.23 -5.64 14.00
CA ALA A 156 29.70 -6.83 13.39
C ALA A 156 28.20 -6.70 13.10
N LYS A 157 27.67 -7.65 12.31
CA LYS A 157 26.23 -7.74 12.04
C LYS A 157 25.48 -7.85 13.37
N GLY A 158 24.53 -6.95 13.60
CA GLY A 158 23.84 -6.81 14.89
C GLY A 158 24.32 -5.63 15.74
N GLY A 159 25.36 -4.90 15.31
CA GLY A 159 25.72 -3.56 15.81
C GLY A 159 26.14 -3.47 17.29
N MET A 160 26.32 -4.61 17.96
CA MET A 160 26.64 -4.71 19.38
C MET A 160 28.02 -5.31 19.64
N THR A 161 28.58 -6.01 18.66
CA THR A 161 29.93 -6.58 18.72
C THR A 161 30.88 -5.72 17.90
N ILE A 162 32.00 -5.32 18.48
CA ILE A 162 33.04 -4.54 17.80
C ILE A 162 33.91 -5.49 16.95
N ILE A 163 34.28 -5.06 15.74
CA ILE A 163 35.30 -5.72 14.93
C ILE A 163 36.59 -4.95 15.14
N GLU A 164 37.55 -5.54 15.85
CA GLU A 164 38.74 -4.82 16.33
C GLU A 164 39.58 -4.24 15.19
N ASP A 165 39.80 -5.02 14.12
CA ASP A 165 40.56 -4.59 12.93
C ASP A 165 39.96 -3.35 12.24
N GLU A 166 38.62 -3.25 12.21
CA GLU A 166 37.92 -2.09 11.63
C GLU A 166 37.85 -0.93 12.63
N ALA A 167 37.77 -1.24 13.93
CA ALA A 167 37.70 -0.24 15.00
C ALA A 167 39.03 0.50 15.20
N GLU A 168 40.16 -0.13 14.91
CA GLU A 168 41.49 0.50 14.93
C GLU A 168 41.55 1.72 14.00
N ILE A 169 41.01 1.58 12.79
CA ILE A 169 40.91 2.68 11.81
C ILE A 169 40.02 3.81 12.33
N VAL A 170 38.92 3.49 13.01
CA VAL A 170 38.02 4.50 13.60
C VAL A 170 38.73 5.28 14.72
N ARG A 171 39.53 4.62 15.54
CA ARG A 171 40.32 5.27 16.60
C ARG A 171 41.42 6.16 16.01
N GLU A 172 42.14 5.68 14.99
CA GLU A 172 43.16 6.48 14.31
C GLU A 172 42.60 7.77 13.71
N VAL A 173 41.41 7.70 13.09
CA VAL A 173 40.73 8.90 12.54
C VAL A 173 40.31 9.87 13.63
N PHE A 174 39.86 9.38 14.79
CA PHE A 174 39.44 10.23 15.92
C PHE A 174 40.64 10.96 16.55
N ASP A 175 41.76 10.26 16.75
CA ASP A 175 42.96 10.79 17.41
C ASP A 175 43.80 11.72 16.52
N ARG A 176 43.55 11.76 15.20
CA ARG A 176 44.22 12.66 14.25
C ARG A 176 43.68 14.10 14.24
N THR A 177 42.98 14.53 15.29
CA THR A 177 42.49 15.91 15.47
C THR A 177 43.44 16.71 16.35
#